data_AF-A0A6G1RJC5-F1
#
_entry.id   AF-A0A6G1RJC5-F1
#
_cell.length_a   1.000
_cell.length_b   1.000
_cell.length_c   1.000
_cell.angle_alpha   90.00
_cell.angle_beta   90.00
_cell.angle_gamma   90.00
#
_symmetry.space_group_name_H-M   'P 1'
#
loop_
_entity.id
_entity.type
_entity.pdbx_description
1 polymer ?
#
loop_
_entity_poly.entity_id
_entity_poly.type
_entity_poly.pdbx_seq_one_letter_code
_entity_poly.pdbx_strand_id
1 'polypeptide(L)'
;PVASSMVSLFTDCIKLLHESSKDKLLPSHHGALWLHLMRYCECCTAPKMPEFILYSFHTEFRRLPWKEMHPDQMLMEEFFKIERGSPKSCFLFLGNVLCEINWVSVLADAWNPNPHPQTHSMIVCLLYMMVLLAKEEQLIGKEESPLINLLGQSSSLPWQLVGISSYQSIISYCNSHYPPSVILAKDAAAELIV
;
A
#
# COMPACT_ATOMS: atom_id res chain seq x y z
N PRO A 1 11.30 23.92 12.31
CA PRO A 1 10.09 24.76 12.19
C PRO A 1 9.75 25.13 10.73
N VAL A 2 10.63 25.87 10.04
CA VAL A 2 10.36 26.37 8.67
C VAL A 2 10.13 25.24 7.65
N ALA A 3 10.98 24.19 7.67
CA ALA A 3 10.83 23.06 6.75
C ALA A 3 9.48 22.33 6.93
N SER A 4 9.06 22.04 8.17
CA SER A 4 7.76 21.41 8.45
C SER A 4 6.59 22.30 8.03
N SER A 5 6.66 23.62 8.24
CA SER A 5 5.63 24.56 7.75
C SER A 5 5.54 24.58 6.21
N MET A 6 6.68 24.52 5.51
CA MET A 6 6.69 24.44 4.05
C MET A 6 6.08 23.12 3.55
N VAL A 7 6.41 22.00 4.19
CA VAL A 7 5.82 20.70 3.84
C VAL A 7 4.32 20.69 4.12
N SER A 8 3.87 21.19 5.27
CA SER A 8 2.43 21.30 5.57
C SER A 8 1.71 22.14 4.53
N LEU A 9 2.24 23.32 4.18
CA LEU A 9 1.62 24.17 3.15
C LEU A 9 1.55 23.45 1.81
N PHE A 10 2.61 22.74 1.42
CA PHE A 10 2.63 21.94 0.21
C PHE A 10 1.56 20.84 0.24
N THR A 11 1.45 20.11 1.36
CA THR A 11 0.41 19.10 1.57
C THR A 11 -0.99 19.69 1.46
N ASP A 12 -1.23 20.85 2.05
CA ASP A 12 -2.52 21.54 1.97
C ASP A 12 -2.84 21.96 0.52
N CYS A 13 -1.84 22.41 -0.25
CA CYS A 13 -1.98 22.65 -1.69
C CYS A 13 -2.34 21.39 -2.48
N ILE A 14 -1.70 20.24 -2.20
CA ILE A 14 -2.04 18.96 -2.84
C ILE A 14 -3.48 18.55 -2.50
N LYS A 15 -3.90 18.73 -1.26
CA LYS A 15 -5.27 18.43 -0.82
C LYS A 15 -6.29 19.30 -1.56
N LEU A 16 -6.08 20.61 -1.62
CA LEU A 16 -6.93 21.54 -2.37
C LEU A 16 -6.96 21.19 -3.86
N LEU A 17 -5.81 20.84 -4.44
CA LEU A 17 -5.73 20.44 -5.84
C LEU A 17 -6.57 19.18 -6.09
N HIS A 18 -6.45 18.17 -5.24
CA HIS A 18 -7.24 16.94 -5.31
C HIS A 18 -8.74 17.25 -5.22
N GLU A 19 -9.17 17.99 -4.20
CA GLU A 19 -10.57 18.34 -3.99
C GLU A 19 -11.17 19.11 -5.17
N SER A 20 -10.40 20.03 -5.76
CA SER A 20 -10.85 20.85 -6.90
C SER A 20 -10.93 20.10 -8.23
N SER A 21 -10.24 18.96 -8.36
CA SER A 21 -10.05 18.26 -9.63
C SER A 21 -10.61 16.84 -9.67
N LYS A 22 -10.83 16.16 -8.54
CA LYS A 22 -11.19 14.73 -8.48
C LYS A 22 -12.41 14.35 -9.34
N ASP A 23 -13.44 15.19 -9.37
CA ASP A 23 -14.68 14.94 -10.13
C ASP A 23 -14.60 15.40 -11.60
N LYS A 24 -13.48 16.01 -12.00
CA LYS A 24 -13.24 16.55 -13.35
C LYS A 24 -12.26 15.72 -14.17
N LEU A 25 -11.65 14.71 -13.56
CA LEU A 25 -10.65 13.87 -14.21
C LEU A 25 -11.32 12.80 -15.07
N LEU A 26 -10.70 12.51 -16.22
CA LEU A 26 -11.06 11.35 -17.02
C LEU A 26 -10.59 10.07 -16.32
N PRO A 27 -11.28 8.94 -16.49
CA PRO A 27 -10.89 7.67 -15.86
C PRO A 27 -9.46 7.20 -16.14
N SER A 28 -8.85 7.65 -17.25
CA SER A 28 -7.48 7.33 -17.64
C SER A 28 -6.41 8.28 -17.09
N HIS A 29 -6.80 9.35 -16.38
CA HIS A 29 -5.86 10.34 -15.88
C HIS A 29 -5.51 10.10 -14.41
N HIS A 30 -4.23 10.23 -14.08
CA HIS A 30 -3.77 10.19 -12.70
C HIS A 30 -4.18 11.47 -11.96
N GLY A 31 -4.79 11.29 -10.78
CA GLY A 31 -5.14 12.39 -9.89
C GLY A 31 -3.96 12.96 -9.12
N ALA A 32 -4.20 14.08 -8.43
CA ALA A 32 -3.18 14.79 -7.67
C ALA A 32 -2.48 13.91 -6.61
N LEU A 33 -3.22 13.00 -5.95
CA LEU A 33 -2.66 12.08 -4.95
C LEU A 33 -1.66 11.09 -5.57
N TRP A 34 -2.01 10.48 -6.70
CA TRP A 34 -1.11 9.55 -7.40
C TRP A 34 0.15 10.26 -7.87
N LEU A 35 0.00 11.43 -8.51
CA LEU A 35 1.13 12.22 -9.01
C LEU A 35 2.06 12.64 -7.87
N HIS A 36 1.48 13.08 -6.75
CA HIS A 36 2.24 13.45 -5.58
C HIS A 36 3.01 12.26 -4.99
N LEU A 37 2.36 11.11 -4.85
CA LEU A 37 2.98 9.92 -4.27
C LEU A 37 4.09 9.35 -5.16
N MET A 38 3.88 9.32 -6.48
CA MET A 38 4.91 8.95 -7.45
C MET A 38 6.12 9.90 -7.37
N ARG A 39 5.88 11.20 -7.28
CA ARG A 39 6.96 12.18 -7.10
C ARG A 39 7.73 11.96 -5.79
N TYR A 40 7.03 11.59 -4.72
CA TYR A 40 7.66 11.19 -3.47
C TYR A 40 8.55 9.95 -3.66
N CYS A 41 8.05 8.90 -4.33
CA CYS A 41 8.83 7.70 -4.64
C CYS A 41 10.12 8.05 -5.40
N GLU A 42 10.03 8.86 -6.46
CA GLU A 42 11.17 9.22 -7.31
C GLU A 42 12.23 10.09 -6.61
N CYS A 43 11.79 11.08 -5.82
CA CYS A 43 12.69 12.13 -5.33
C CYS A 43 13.09 11.97 -3.88
N CYS A 44 12.29 11.30 -3.07
CA CYS A 44 12.40 11.35 -1.61
C CYS A 44 12.79 10.00 -0.99
N THR A 45 12.94 8.92 -1.76
CA THR A 45 13.20 7.57 -1.22
C THR A 45 14.61 7.04 -1.46
N ALA A 46 15.54 7.90 -1.87
CA ALA A 46 16.93 7.49 -2.12
C ALA A 46 17.58 6.84 -0.87
N PRO A 47 18.47 5.83 -1.02
CA PRO A 47 19.01 5.02 0.09
C PRO A 47 19.65 5.82 1.24
N LYS A 48 20.13 7.03 0.98
CA LYS A 48 20.83 7.89 1.95
C LYS A 48 19.99 9.11 2.37
N MET A 49 18.69 9.11 2.11
CA MET A 49 17.82 10.22 2.49
C MET A 49 17.78 10.37 4.02
N PRO A 50 18.03 11.56 4.59
CA PRO A 50 18.04 11.74 6.04
C PRO A 50 16.67 11.53 6.71
N GLU A 51 16.64 10.75 7.80
CA GLU A 51 15.40 10.40 8.51
C GLU A 51 14.62 11.61 9.05
N PHE A 52 15.29 12.67 9.50
CA PHE A 52 14.59 13.85 10.00
C PHE A 52 13.82 14.61 8.90
N ILE A 53 14.27 14.50 7.65
CA ILE A 53 13.57 15.05 6.47
C ILE A 53 12.37 14.16 6.15
N LEU A 54 12.59 12.85 6.10
CA LEU A 54 11.53 11.85 5.87
C LEU A 54 10.42 11.96 6.91
N TYR A 55 10.76 12.11 8.18
CA TYR A 55 9.81 12.32 9.26
C TYR A 55 8.89 13.51 9.00
N SER A 56 9.44 14.63 8.51
CA SER A 56 8.64 15.81 8.17
C SER A 56 7.67 15.53 7.01
N PHE A 57 8.14 14.85 5.96
CA PHE A 57 7.28 14.43 4.84
C PHE A 57 6.19 13.46 5.28
N HIS A 58 6.55 12.37 5.94
CA HIS A 58 5.61 11.32 6.35
C HIS A 58 4.57 11.81 7.33
N THR A 59 4.92 12.75 8.21
CA THR A 59 3.97 13.34 9.16
C THR A 59 2.90 14.13 8.44
N GLU A 60 3.28 15.00 7.51
CA GLU A 60 2.33 15.85 6.81
C GLU A 60 1.56 15.07 5.74
N PHE A 61 2.24 14.24 4.94
CA PHE A 61 1.61 13.52 3.82
C PHE A 61 0.55 12.52 4.28
N ARG A 62 0.62 12.00 5.51
CA ARG A 62 -0.45 11.17 6.12
C ARG A 62 -1.80 11.89 6.23
N ARG A 63 -1.83 13.23 6.19
CA ARG A 63 -3.08 14.02 6.26
C ARG A 63 -3.87 14.02 4.95
N LEU A 64 -3.28 13.52 3.86
CA LEU A 64 -3.94 13.46 2.56
C LEU A 64 -5.01 12.35 2.53
N PRO A 65 -6.10 12.52 1.76
CA PRO A 65 -7.21 11.57 1.72
C PRO A 65 -6.88 10.32 0.87
N TRP A 66 -5.95 9.49 1.33
CA TRP A 66 -5.44 8.34 0.57
C TRP A 66 -6.50 7.30 0.19
N LYS A 67 -7.59 7.21 0.96
CA LYS A 67 -8.79 6.41 0.62
C LYS A 67 -9.37 6.71 -0.76
N GLU A 68 -9.17 7.93 -1.27
CA GLU A 68 -9.65 8.39 -2.58
C GLU A 68 -8.63 8.22 -3.71
N MET A 69 -7.46 7.65 -3.44
CA MET A 69 -6.42 7.42 -4.45
C MET A 69 -6.59 6.05 -5.13
N HIS A 70 -6.39 6.01 -6.44
CA HIS A 70 -6.36 4.78 -7.23
C HIS A 70 -4.93 4.46 -7.66
N PRO A 71 -4.29 3.41 -7.10
CA PRO A 71 -2.96 2.98 -7.48
C PRO A 71 -3.02 2.18 -8.77
N ASP A 72 -1.91 2.17 -9.50
CA ASP A 72 -1.71 1.37 -10.69
C ASP A 72 -0.46 0.49 -10.54
N GLN A 73 -0.17 -0.30 -11.57
CA GLN A 73 0.95 -1.22 -11.53
C GLN A 73 2.29 -0.48 -11.36
N MET A 74 2.43 0.71 -11.97
CA MET A 74 3.65 1.51 -11.86
C MET A 74 3.92 1.92 -10.41
N LEU A 75 2.91 2.39 -9.69
CA LEU A 75 3.05 2.73 -8.28
C LEU A 75 3.39 1.49 -7.42
N MET A 76 2.78 0.34 -7.72
CA MET A 76 3.10 -0.90 -7.01
C MET A 76 4.54 -1.36 -7.26
N GLU A 77 5.06 -1.21 -8.47
CA GLU A 77 6.46 -1.48 -8.79
C GLU A 77 7.41 -0.59 -7.98
N GLU A 78 7.10 0.70 -7.81
CA GLU A 78 7.86 1.60 -6.94
C GLU A 78 7.85 1.15 -5.48
N PHE A 79 6.69 0.69 -4.97
CA PHE A 79 6.62 0.12 -3.62
C PHE A 79 7.59 -1.05 -3.42
N PHE A 80 7.68 -1.98 -4.38
CA PHE A 80 8.61 -3.11 -4.29
C PHE A 80 10.07 -2.70 -4.45
N LYS A 81 10.37 -1.64 -5.20
CA LYS A 81 11.74 -1.09 -5.28
C LYS A 81 12.16 -0.47 -3.95
N ILE A 82 11.25 0.26 -3.32
CA ILE A 82 11.46 0.92 -2.02
C ILE A 82 11.75 -0.10 -0.92
N GLU A 83 11.04 -1.23 -0.90
CA GLU A 83 11.27 -2.32 0.07
C GLU A 83 12.73 -2.81 0.10
N ARG A 84 13.42 -2.80 -1.04
CA ARG A 84 14.76 -3.38 -1.19
C ARG A 84 15.92 -2.39 -1.02
N GLY A 85 15.68 -1.10 -1.25
CA GLY A 85 16.76 -0.13 -1.43
C GLY A 85 16.62 1.17 -0.64
N SER A 86 15.45 1.46 -0.10
CA SER A 86 15.16 2.75 0.55
C SER A 86 15.24 2.66 2.07
N PRO A 87 15.33 3.80 2.77
CA PRO A 87 15.18 3.84 4.22
C PRO A 87 13.87 3.16 4.65
N LYS A 88 13.92 2.40 5.75
CA LYS A 88 12.79 1.58 6.22
C LYS A 88 11.52 2.41 6.47
N SER A 89 11.69 3.65 6.93
CA SER A 89 10.59 4.60 7.14
C SER A 89 9.82 4.89 5.85
N CYS A 90 10.47 4.93 4.68
CA CYS A 90 9.81 5.10 3.38
C CYS A 90 8.89 3.92 3.04
N PHE A 91 9.40 2.69 3.22
CA PHE A 91 8.61 1.47 3.02
C PHE A 91 7.39 1.43 3.94
N LEU A 92 7.57 1.73 5.23
CA LEU A 92 6.49 1.77 6.20
C LEU A 92 5.48 2.88 5.90
N PHE A 93 5.94 4.07 5.50
CA PHE A 93 5.05 5.16 5.10
C PHE A 93 4.20 4.79 3.89
N LEU A 94 4.84 4.32 2.81
CA LEU A 94 4.12 3.94 1.59
C LEU A 94 3.19 2.75 1.85
N GLY A 95 3.62 1.77 2.66
CA GLY A 95 2.77 0.67 3.11
C GLY A 95 1.52 1.13 3.85
N ASN A 96 1.64 2.08 4.79
CA ASN A 96 0.47 2.66 5.46
C ASN A 96 -0.48 3.33 4.46
N VAL A 97 0.06 4.17 3.57
CA VAL A 97 -0.72 4.85 2.53
C VAL A 97 -1.48 3.85 1.67
N LEU A 98 -0.81 2.80 1.19
CA LEU A 98 -1.44 1.77 0.37
C LEU A 98 -2.48 0.96 1.15
N CYS A 99 -2.30 0.75 2.46
CA CYS A 99 -3.31 0.11 3.30
C CYS A 99 -4.58 0.94 3.52
N GLU A 100 -4.51 2.27 3.38
CA GLU A 100 -5.68 3.15 3.50
C GLU A 100 -6.55 3.18 2.23
N ILE A 101 -6.04 2.72 1.09
CA ILE A 101 -6.74 2.76 -0.19
C ILE A 101 -7.98 1.86 -0.17
N ASN A 102 -9.04 2.30 -0.86
CA ASN A 102 -10.22 1.48 -1.12
C ASN A 102 -9.95 0.43 -2.22
N TRP A 103 -9.31 -0.68 -1.85
CA TRP A 103 -8.95 -1.75 -2.78
C TRP A 103 -10.15 -2.43 -3.46
N VAL A 104 -11.33 -2.41 -2.82
CA VAL A 104 -12.57 -2.90 -3.45
C VAL A 104 -12.93 -2.04 -4.66
N SER A 105 -12.79 -0.71 -4.55
CA SER A 105 -13.00 0.19 -5.68
C SER A 105 -11.92 0.03 -6.76
N VAL A 106 -10.65 -0.12 -6.35
CA VAL A 106 -9.52 -0.27 -7.28
C VAL A 106 -9.65 -1.54 -8.11
N LEU A 107 -10.07 -2.64 -7.49
CA LEU A 107 -10.21 -3.93 -8.13
C LEU A 107 -11.62 -4.18 -8.68
N ALA A 108 -12.48 -3.16 -8.81
CA ALA A 108 -13.88 -3.34 -9.21
C ALA A 108 -14.06 -4.13 -10.53
N ASP A 109 -13.11 -4.03 -11.45
CA ASP A 109 -13.09 -4.79 -12.71
C ASP A 109 -12.93 -6.32 -12.51
N ALA A 110 -12.43 -6.77 -11.35
CA ALA A 110 -12.23 -8.17 -11.02
C ALA A 110 -13.53 -8.99 -10.98
N TRP A 111 -14.68 -8.31 -10.84
CA TRP A 111 -16.00 -8.93 -10.86
C TRP A 111 -16.63 -8.99 -12.26
N ASN A 112 -15.95 -8.48 -13.29
CA ASN A 112 -16.40 -8.64 -14.67
C ASN A 112 -16.17 -10.08 -15.16
N PRO A 113 -16.96 -10.59 -16.11
CA PRO A 113 -16.77 -11.93 -16.66
C PRO A 113 -15.38 -12.15 -17.31
N ASN A 114 -14.79 -11.07 -17.84
CA ASN A 114 -13.44 -11.06 -18.42
C ASN A 114 -12.66 -9.87 -17.86
N PRO A 115 -12.10 -9.98 -16.64
CA PRO A 115 -11.29 -8.92 -16.05
C PRO A 115 -10.09 -8.58 -16.94
N HIS A 116 -9.68 -7.33 -16.92
CA HIS A 116 -8.51 -6.87 -17.64
C HIS A 116 -7.22 -7.52 -17.08
N PRO A 117 -6.21 -7.81 -17.92
CA PRO A 117 -4.95 -8.36 -17.45
C PRO A 117 -4.28 -7.53 -16.35
N GLN A 118 -4.45 -6.20 -16.38
CA GLN A 118 -3.96 -5.30 -15.35
C GLN A 118 -4.58 -5.59 -13.98
N THR A 119 -5.86 -5.96 -13.92
CA THR A 119 -6.54 -6.33 -12.67
C THR A 119 -5.91 -7.56 -12.03
N HIS A 120 -5.51 -8.55 -12.86
CA HIS A 120 -4.75 -9.72 -12.40
C HIS A 120 -3.37 -9.34 -11.85
N SER A 121 -2.66 -8.43 -12.51
CA SER A 121 -1.38 -7.93 -11.98
C SER A 121 -1.57 -7.22 -10.64
N MET A 122 -2.58 -6.35 -10.54
CA MET A 122 -2.83 -5.55 -9.34
C MET A 122 -3.21 -6.39 -8.12
N ILE A 123 -4.06 -7.42 -8.28
CA ILE A 123 -4.40 -8.30 -7.16
C ILE A 123 -3.19 -9.10 -6.66
N VAL A 124 -2.31 -9.52 -7.58
CA VAL A 124 -1.05 -10.16 -7.20
C VAL A 124 -0.17 -9.18 -6.43
N CYS A 125 0.01 -7.94 -6.93
CA CYS A 125 0.76 -6.91 -6.22
C CYS A 125 0.20 -6.64 -4.81
N LEU A 126 -1.13 -6.59 -4.66
CA LEU A 126 -1.79 -6.40 -3.37
C LEU A 126 -1.47 -7.54 -2.40
N LEU A 127 -1.53 -8.80 -2.86
CA LEU A 127 -1.20 -9.96 -2.05
C LEU A 127 0.26 -9.92 -1.57
N TYR A 128 1.20 -9.66 -2.47
CA TYR A 128 2.61 -9.50 -2.11
C TYR A 128 2.81 -8.37 -1.12
N MET A 129 2.19 -7.21 -1.34
CA MET A 129 2.27 -6.06 -0.44
C MET A 129 1.79 -6.45 0.97
N MET A 130 0.63 -7.08 1.10
CA MET A 130 0.11 -7.51 2.40
C MET A 130 1.06 -8.48 3.11
N VAL A 131 1.65 -9.43 2.37
CA VAL A 131 2.65 -10.37 2.92
C VAL A 131 3.95 -9.68 3.30
N LEU A 132 4.38 -8.63 2.59
CA LEU A 132 5.57 -7.87 3.00
C LEU A 132 5.30 -7.04 4.27
N LEU A 133 4.15 -6.37 4.32
CA LEU A 133 3.77 -5.51 5.43
C LEU A 133 3.42 -6.29 6.70
N ALA A 134 2.87 -7.51 6.58
CA ALA A 134 2.57 -8.37 7.72
C ALA A 134 3.81 -8.90 8.46
N LYS A 135 5.02 -8.62 7.97
CA LYS A 135 6.26 -8.91 8.72
C LYS A 135 6.63 -7.77 9.67
N GLU A 136 6.01 -6.61 9.50
CA GLU A 136 6.39 -5.39 10.19
C GLU A 136 5.57 -5.20 11.47
N GLU A 137 6.19 -5.48 12.61
CA GLU A 137 5.55 -5.34 13.93
C GLU A 137 4.98 -3.93 14.17
N GLN A 138 5.61 -2.90 13.60
CA GLN A 138 5.11 -1.51 13.72
C GLN A 138 3.75 -1.30 13.05
N LEU A 139 3.43 -2.11 12.03
CA LEU A 139 2.13 -2.08 11.36
C LEU A 139 1.14 -3.01 12.03
N ILE A 140 1.55 -4.16 12.55
CA ILE A 140 0.61 -5.09 13.19
C ILE A 140 0.27 -4.68 14.62
N GLY A 141 1.25 -4.20 15.39
CA GLY A 141 1.12 -3.96 16.83
C GLY A 141 0.41 -2.67 17.21
N LYS A 142 -0.02 -1.86 16.25
CA LYS A 142 -0.70 -0.58 16.50
C LYS A 142 -2.22 -0.78 16.50
N GLU A 143 -2.88 -0.32 17.56
CA GLU A 143 -4.35 -0.19 17.58
C GLU A 143 -4.82 0.65 16.37
N GLU A 144 -5.90 0.21 15.72
CA GLU A 144 -6.45 0.82 14.50
C GLU A 144 -5.50 0.85 13.29
N SER A 145 -4.55 -0.09 13.21
CA SER A 145 -3.66 -0.22 12.06
C SER A 145 -4.42 -0.32 10.72
N PRO A 146 -4.07 0.49 9.71
CA PRO A 146 -4.59 0.35 8.35
C PRO A 146 -4.36 -1.04 7.76
N LEU A 147 -3.24 -1.69 8.11
CA LEU A 147 -2.94 -3.05 7.64
C LEU A 147 -3.93 -4.07 8.21
N ILE A 148 -4.28 -3.96 9.50
CA ILE A 148 -5.27 -4.85 10.12
C ILE A 148 -6.64 -4.65 9.49
N ASN A 149 -7.02 -3.40 9.20
CA ASN A 149 -8.26 -3.11 8.48
C ASN A 149 -8.27 -3.73 7.07
N LEU A 150 -7.17 -3.61 6.32
CA LEU A 150 -7.03 -4.23 5.00
C LEU A 150 -7.08 -5.77 5.09
N LEU A 151 -6.41 -6.37 6.07
CA LEU A 151 -6.46 -7.82 6.34
C LEU A 151 -7.88 -8.26 6.69
N GLY A 152 -8.63 -7.48 7.48
CA GLY A 152 -10.04 -7.76 7.77
C GLY A 152 -10.95 -7.69 6.53
N GLN A 153 -10.63 -6.82 5.56
CA GLN A 153 -11.35 -6.74 4.28
C GLN A 153 -10.90 -7.80 3.26
N SER A 154 -9.77 -8.47 3.50
CA SER A 154 -9.17 -9.40 2.56
C SER A 154 -10.07 -10.56 2.16
N SER A 155 -11.00 -10.99 3.00
CA SER A 155 -11.99 -12.03 2.68
C SER A 155 -12.93 -11.64 1.53
N SER A 156 -13.06 -10.34 1.24
CA SER A 156 -13.89 -9.84 0.14
C SER A 156 -13.12 -9.68 -1.18
N LEU A 157 -11.79 -9.86 -1.16
CA LEU A 157 -10.96 -9.66 -2.34
C LEU A 157 -11.01 -10.87 -3.29
N PRO A 158 -10.89 -10.65 -4.62
CA PRO A 158 -11.14 -11.68 -5.63
C PRO A 158 -9.94 -12.61 -5.85
N TRP A 159 -9.47 -13.28 -4.78
CA TRP A 159 -8.24 -14.08 -4.77
C TRP A 159 -8.19 -15.21 -5.80
N GLN A 160 -9.34 -15.66 -6.32
CA GLN A 160 -9.40 -16.59 -7.45
C GLN A 160 -8.67 -16.09 -8.71
N LEU A 161 -8.40 -14.78 -8.83
CA LEU A 161 -7.66 -14.20 -9.94
C LEU A 161 -6.13 -14.31 -9.79
N VAL A 162 -5.64 -14.73 -8.62
CA VAL A 162 -4.22 -14.97 -8.36
C VAL A 162 -3.83 -16.34 -8.93
N GLY A 163 -2.84 -16.36 -9.82
CA GLY A 163 -2.35 -17.59 -10.44
C GLY A 163 -1.56 -18.49 -9.49
N ILE A 164 -1.51 -19.79 -9.80
CA ILE A 164 -0.78 -20.81 -9.01
C ILE A 164 0.70 -20.45 -8.84
N SER A 165 1.36 -19.97 -9.90
CA SER A 165 2.77 -19.56 -9.84
C SER A 165 2.99 -18.43 -8.84
N SER A 166 2.11 -17.44 -8.80
CA SER A 166 2.17 -16.33 -7.83
C SER A 166 2.00 -16.83 -6.40
N TYR A 167 1.06 -17.74 -6.15
CA TYR A 167 0.90 -18.37 -4.83
C TYR A 167 2.16 -19.14 -4.40
N GLN A 168 2.74 -19.94 -5.28
CA GLN A 168 3.97 -20.68 -5.00
C GLN A 168 5.13 -19.75 -4.65
N SER A 169 5.28 -18.65 -5.37
CA SER A 169 6.30 -17.63 -5.08
C SER A 169 6.09 -16.96 -3.72
N ILE A 170 4.84 -16.65 -3.34
CA ILE A 170 4.51 -16.09 -2.02
C ILE A 170 4.78 -17.09 -0.91
N ILE A 171 4.38 -18.36 -1.07
CA ILE A 171 4.64 -19.41 -0.09
C ILE A 171 6.15 -19.59 0.09
N SER A 172 6.92 -19.60 -0.99
CA SER A 172 8.38 -19.65 -0.96
C SER A 172 8.97 -18.45 -0.20
N TYR A 173 8.43 -17.25 -0.43
CA TYR A 173 8.82 -16.06 0.33
C TYR A 173 8.53 -16.22 1.82
N CYS A 174 7.33 -16.65 2.20
CA CYS A 174 6.97 -16.88 3.59
C CYS A 174 7.91 -17.89 4.26
N ASN A 175 8.17 -19.03 3.62
CA ASN A 175 9.05 -20.07 4.14
C ASN A 175 10.50 -19.60 4.37
N SER A 176 10.95 -18.58 3.63
CA SER A 176 12.31 -18.05 3.73
C SER A 176 12.43 -16.83 4.64
N HIS A 177 11.35 -16.06 4.84
CA HIS A 177 11.41 -14.77 5.52
C HIS A 177 10.62 -14.69 6.82
N TYR A 178 9.68 -15.61 7.06
CA TYR A 178 8.89 -15.67 8.29
C TYR A 178 9.41 -16.75 9.24
N PRO A 179 9.35 -16.53 10.57
CA PRO A 179 9.64 -17.59 11.53
C PRO A 179 8.70 -18.78 11.33
N PRO A 180 9.19 -20.04 11.37
CA PRO A 180 8.34 -21.22 11.26
C PRO A 180 7.21 -21.26 12.30
N SER A 181 7.43 -20.68 13.49
CA SER A 181 6.41 -20.57 14.54
C SER A 181 5.19 -19.76 14.12
N VAL A 182 5.36 -18.74 13.27
CA VAL A 182 4.24 -17.94 12.75
C VAL A 182 3.46 -18.72 11.70
N ILE A 183 4.16 -19.45 10.82
CA ILE A 183 3.55 -20.25 9.74
C ILE A 183 2.81 -21.47 10.29
N LEU A 184 3.39 -22.12 11.30
CA LEU A 184 2.85 -23.33 11.93
C LEU A 184 1.96 -23.02 13.14
N ALA A 185 1.77 -21.74 13.48
CA ALA A 185 0.86 -21.35 14.56
C ALA A 185 -0.52 -21.91 14.26
N LYS A 186 -1.02 -22.76 15.16
CA LYS A 186 -2.40 -23.20 15.09
C LYS A 186 -3.29 -22.01 15.41
N ASP A 187 -4.23 -21.74 14.52
CA ASP A 187 -5.23 -20.73 14.78
C ASP A 187 -6.16 -21.22 15.88
N ALA A 188 -6.12 -20.58 17.05
CA ALA A 188 -7.02 -20.90 18.15
C ALA A 188 -8.49 -20.72 17.76
N ALA A 189 -8.79 -19.88 16.75
CA ALA A 189 -10.13 -19.74 16.19
C ALA A 189 -10.53 -20.92 15.28
N ALA A 190 -9.57 -21.58 14.62
CA ALA A 190 -9.84 -22.78 13.83
C ALA A 190 -10.17 -24.01 14.71
N GLU A 191 -9.77 -24.02 15.98
CA GLU A 191 -10.16 -25.05 16.95
C GLU A 191 -11.59 -24.86 17.50
N LEU A 192 -12.23 -23.70 17.29
CA LEU A 192 -13.63 -23.43 17.68
C LEU A 192 -14.65 -23.80 16.60
N ILE A 193 -14.18 -24.24 15.42
CA ILE A 193 -15.03 -24.79 14.36
C ILE A 193 -14.95 -26.32 14.46
N VAL A 194 -15.64 -26.88 15.46
CA VAL A 194 -15.92 -28.33 15.62
C VAL A 194 -17.41 -28.52 15.84
#